data_AF-A0A3D5NM86-F1
#
_entry.id   AF-A0A3D5NM86-F1
#
_cell.length_a   1.000
_cell.length_b   1.000
_cell.length_c   1.000
_cell.angle_alpha   90.00
_cell.angle_beta   90.00
_cell.angle_gamma   90.00
#
_symmetry.space_group_name_H-M   'P 1'
#
loop_
_entity.id
_entity.type
_entity.pdbx_description
1 polymer ?
#
loop_
_entity_poly.entity_id
_entity_poly.type
_entity_poly.pdbx_seq_one_letter_code
_entity_poly.pdbx_strand_id
1 'polypeptide(L)'
;MKKLIVLLASLLALGANAEGEVTKEVFISPGVVSIDINHQGEVIKLQRDQDRDNEISSFYVKTTRGKIQKMHPFAPHAVETVGELDVIEYVKQRSAGDDTILVIDTRTPNWPV
;
A
#
# COMPACT_ATOMS: atom_id res chain seq x y z
N MET A 1 61.23 14.24 31.95
CA MET A 1 60.02 14.31 32.79
C MET A 1 59.14 15.46 32.33
N LYS A 2 58.04 15.16 31.64
CA LYS A 2 56.71 15.77 31.81
C LYS A 2 55.84 15.25 30.67
N LYS A 3 55.02 14.26 31.04
CA LYS A 3 53.90 13.76 30.27
C LYS A 3 52.94 14.94 30.06
N LEU A 4 52.52 15.20 28.83
CA LEU A 4 51.32 15.99 28.57
C LEU A 4 50.41 15.18 27.63
N ILE A 5 49.24 14.91 28.18
CA ILE A 5 48.09 14.19 27.67
C ILE A 5 47.28 15.14 26.78
N VAL A 6 46.80 14.67 25.62
CA VAL A 6 45.43 14.85 25.04
C VAL A 6 45.31 13.79 23.93
N LEU A 7 44.72 12.61 24.14
CA LEU A 7 43.29 12.27 24.06
C LEU A 7 42.67 12.44 22.65
N LEU A 8 42.48 11.29 21.98
CA LEU A 8 41.30 10.93 21.19
C LEU A 8 40.92 11.80 19.97
N ALA A 9 41.43 11.45 18.79
CA ALA A 9 40.75 11.78 17.53
C ALA A 9 41.32 10.96 16.35
N SER A 10 40.80 9.76 16.14
CA SER A 10 40.58 9.16 14.81
C SER A 10 40.20 7.68 14.97
N LEU A 11 39.08 7.43 15.67
CA LEU A 11 38.20 6.42 15.08
C LEU A 11 37.83 6.99 13.72
N LEU A 12 38.41 6.44 12.65
CA LEU A 12 37.76 6.51 11.35
C LEU A 12 36.35 5.99 11.59
N ALA A 13 35.40 6.93 11.63
CA ALA A 13 34.00 6.59 11.58
C ALA A 13 33.87 5.66 10.38
N LEU A 14 33.54 4.40 10.65
CA LEU A 14 32.78 3.59 9.74
C LEU A 14 31.56 4.45 9.39
N GLY A 15 31.67 5.20 8.29
CA GLY A 15 30.53 5.50 7.46
C GLY A 15 30.07 4.17 6.90
N ALA A 16 29.47 3.34 7.77
CA ALA A 16 28.47 2.41 7.33
C ALA A 16 27.38 3.30 6.74
N ASN A 17 27.50 3.57 5.45
CA ASN A 17 26.32 3.81 4.63
C ASN A 17 25.55 2.49 4.71
N ALA A 18 24.81 2.31 5.80
CA ALA A 18 23.57 1.59 5.72
C ALA A 18 22.71 2.44 4.79
N GLU A 19 22.92 2.28 3.49
CA GLU A 19 21.80 2.35 2.56
C GLU A 19 20.84 1.29 3.09
N GLY A 20 19.95 1.71 3.99
CA GLY A 20 18.84 0.88 4.41
C GLY A 20 18.22 0.36 3.13
N GLU A 21 18.00 -0.95 3.06
CA GLU A 21 17.42 -1.58 1.88
C GLU A 21 16.29 -0.69 1.37
N VAL A 22 16.45 -0.11 0.18
CA VAL A 22 15.31 0.41 -0.56
C VAL A 22 14.53 -0.84 -0.92
N THR A 23 13.68 -1.27 0.01
CA THR A 23 12.78 -2.39 -0.19
C THR A 23 11.94 -2.02 -1.42
N LYS A 24 11.89 -2.92 -2.41
CA LYS A 24 11.14 -2.68 -3.64
C LYS A 24 9.71 -2.29 -3.29
N GLU A 25 9.24 -1.18 -3.84
CA GLU A 25 7.88 -0.65 -3.62
C GLU A 25 6.82 -1.73 -3.83
N VAL A 26 5.74 -1.64 -3.04
CA VAL A 26 4.60 -2.56 -3.13
C VAL A 26 3.55 -1.94 -4.04
N PHE A 27 3.55 -2.39 -5.28
CA PHE A 27 2.67 -1.89 -6.33
C PHE A 27 1.25 -2.46 -6.20
N ILE A 28 0.23 -1.62 -6.43
CA ILE A 28 -1.16 -2.02 -6.73
C ILE A 28 -1.21 -2.67 -8.11
N SER A 29 -0.63 -2.00 -9.11
CA SER A 29 -0.50 -2.46 -10.49
C SER A 29 0.85 -1.95 -11.05
N PRO A 30 1.33 -2.45 -12.21
CA PRO A 30 2.63 -2.03 -12.74
C PRO A 30 2.79 -0.51 -12.81
N GLY A 31 3.73 0.05 -12.05
CA GLY A 31 4.00 1.49 -11.99
C GLY A 31 3.05 2.31 -11.09
N VAL A 32 2.11 1.68 -10.39
CA VAL A 32 1.16 2.36 -9.49
C VAL A 32 1.36 1.87 -8.06
N VAL A 33 1.97 2.71 -7.22
CA VAL A 33 2.20 2.44 -5.79
C VAL A 33 1.03 2.91 -4.94
N SER A 34 0.54 4.11 -5.24
CA SER A 34 -0.54 4.76 -4.50
C SER A 34 -1.38 5.63 -5.42
N ILE A 35 -2.58 5.96 -4.95
CA ILE A 35 -3.55 6.80 -5.64
C ILE A 35 -4.16 7.72 -4.59
N ASP A 36 -4.16 9.02 -4.86
CA ASP A 36 -4.85 9.98 -4.01
C ASP A 36 -6.33 10.02 -4.37
N ILE A 37 -7.19 9.93 -3.37
CA ILE A 37 -8.65 9.94 -3.52
C ILE A 37 -9.26 10.95 -2.55
N ASN A 38 -10.28 11.67 -2.99
CA ASN A 38 -11.06 12.56 -2.16
C ASN A 38 -12.19 11.77 -1.50
N HIS A 39 -12.17 11.72 -0.17
CA HIS A 39 -13.23 11.14 0.63
C HIS A 39 -13.73 12.18 1.63
N GLN A 40 -15.00 12.58 1.50
CA GLN A 40 -15.63 13.57 2.39
C GLN A 40 -14.90 14.93 2.47
N GLY A 41 -14.26 15.34 1.38
CA GLY A 41 -13.50 16.59 1.32
C GLY A 41 -12.05 16.46 1.76
N GLU A 42 -11.63 15.28 2.24
CA GLU A 42 -10.25 15.00 2.62
C GLU A 42 -9.55 14.16 1.54
N VAL A 43 -8.33 14.55 1.17
CA VAL A 43 -7.49 13.74 0.29
C VAL A 43 -6.82 12.65 1.11
N ILE A 44 -7.18 11.40 0.84
CA ILE A 44 -6.58 10.22 1.46
C ILE A 44 -5.79 9.44 0.41
N LYS A 45 -4.74 8.76 0.87
CA LYS A 45 -3.89 7.93 0.02
C LYS A 45 -4.35 6.48 0.07
N LEU A 46 -4.83 5.97 -1.06
CA LEU A 46 -5.09 4.56 -1.26
C LEU A 46 -3.81 3.87 -1.75
N GLN A 47 -3.29 2.94 -0.95
CA GLN A 47 -2.07 2.18 -1.26
C GLN A 47 -2.08 0.81 -0.59
N ARG A 48 -1.24 -0.10 -1.05
CA ARG A 48 -0.89 -1.31 -0.29
C ARG A 48 0.00 -0.93 0.89
N ASP A 49 -0.03 -1.76 1.94
CA ASP A 49 0.99 -1.69 2.97
C ASP A 49 2.38 -1.86 2.33
N GLN A 50 3.29 -0.95 2.65
CA GLN A 50 4.64 -0.94 2.09
C GLN A 50 5.60 -1.82 2.89
N ASP A 51 5.20 -2.29 4.08
CA ASP A 51 5.90 -3.38 4.76
C ASP A 51 5.74 -4.66 3.93
N ARG A 52 6.88 -5.19 3.47
CA ARG A 52 6.90 -6.37 2.60
C ARG A 52 6.48 -7.65 3.29
N ASP A 53 6.54 -7.65 4.61
CA ASP A 53 6.19 -8.75 5.49
C ASP A 53 4.81 -8.56 6.13
N ASN A 54 4.07 -7.50 5.78
CA ASN A 54 2.72 -7.28 6.27
C ASN A 54 1.76 -8.43 5.88
N GLU A 55 1.05 -8.92 6.88
CA GLU A 55 0.05 -9.98 6.77
C GLU A 55 -1.29 -9.44 7.30
N ILE A 56 -2.39 -9.77 6.61
CA ILE A 56 -3.74 -9.32 7.02
C ILE A 56 -4.17 -10.10 8.28
N SER A 57 -4.01 -11.41 8.25
CA SER A 57 -4.19 -12.31 9.38
C SER A 57 -3.43 -13.61 9.15
N SER A 58 -3.36 -14.48 10.16
CA SER A 58 -2.67 -15.78 10.07
C SER A 58 -3.22 -16.71 8.98
N PHE A 59 -4.43 -16.46 8.48
CA PHE A 59 -5.04 -17.23 7.40
C PHE A 59 -4.73 -16.67 6.01
N TYR A 60 -4.26 -15.43 5.89
CA TYR A 60 -3.96 -14.77 4.63
C TYR A 60 -2.45 -14.74 4.35
N VAL A 61 -2.09 -14.69 3.07
CA VAL A 61 -0.70 -14.48 2.65
C VAL A 61 -0.31 -13.00 2.77
N LYS A 62 0.99 -12.71 2.69
CA LYS A 62 1.54 -11.34 2.65
C LYS A 62 0.80 -10.44 1.65
N THR A 63 0.48 -9.22 2.05
CA THR A 63 -0.22 -8.22 1.21
C THR A 63 0.57 -7.80 -0.01
N THR A 64 1.87 -8.10 -0.03
CA THR A 64 2.77 -7.85 -1.16
C THR A 64 2.68 -8.88 -2.27
N ARG A 65 2.03 -10.01 -2.02
CA ARG A 65 1.88 -11.10 -2.99
C ARG A 65 0.62 -10.92 -3.82
N GLY A 66 0.71 -11.37 -5.06
CA GLY A 66 -0.43 -11.44 -5.96
C GLY A 66 -0.51 -10.25 -6.92
N LYS A 67 -0.66 -10.58 -8.20
CA LYS A 67 -1.20 -9.66 -9.20
C LYS A 67 -2.71 -9.67 -9.02
N ILE A 68 -3.31 -8.48 -8.90
CA ILE A 68 -4.76 -8.35 -8.86
C ILE A 68 -5.33 -8.98 -10.14
N GLN A 69 -6.17 -9.99 -9.98
CA GLN A 69 -6.83 -10.65 -11.10
C GLN A 69 -8.14 -9.93 -11.38
N LYS A 70 -8.43 -9.67 -12.65
CA LYS A 70 -9.78 -9.27 -13.05
C LYS A 70 -10.71 -10.45 -12.87
N MET A 71 -11.90 -10.21 -12.35
CA MET A 71 -12.92 -11.23 -12.20
C MET A 71 -13.98 -11.04 -13.29
N HIS A 72 -14.07 -11.99 -14.21
CA HIS A 72 -15.22 -12.16 -15.10
C HIS A 72 -15.68 -13.62 -15.11
N PRO A 73 -16.11 -14.19 -13.97
CA PRO A 73 -16.05 -15.63 -13.82
C PRO A 73 -17.13 -16.40 -14.61
N PHE A 74 -18.38 -15.95 -14.81
CA PHE A 74 -19.43 -16.82 -15.44
C PHE A 74 -20.64 -16.11 -16.09
N ALA A 75 -20.67 -15.83 -17.40
CA ALA A 75 -21.90 -15.32 -18.03
C ALA A 75 -23.08 -16.34 -18.01
N PRO A 76 -24.35 -15.91 -17.87
CA PRO A 76 -24.87 -14.56 -17.62
C PRO A 76 -25.15 -14.24 -16.13
N HIS A 77 -25.20 -12.96 -15.77
CA HIS A 77 -25.45 -12.48 -14.40
C HIS A 77 -26.48 -11.36 -14.36
N ALA A 78 -27.22 -11.24 -13.25
CA ALA A 78 -28.13 -10.12 -13.00
C ALA A 78 -27.41 -8.81 -12.62
N VAL A 79 -26.18 -8.92 -12.13
CA VAL A 79 -25.29 -7.81 -11.76
C VAL A 79 -23.89 -8.09 -12.29
N GLU A 80 -23.16 -7.04 -12.66
CA GLU A 80 -21.78 -7.17 -13.10
C GLU A 80 -20.87 -7.61 -11.95
N THR A 81 -19.97 -8.56 -12.23
CA THR A 81 -18.88 -8.89 -11.30
C THR A 81 -17.67 -8.06 -11.68
N VAL A 82 -17.11 -7.35 -10.70
CA VAL A 82 -15.95 -6.46 -10.88
C VAL A 82 -14.79 -6.95 -10.03
N GLY A 83 -13.56 -6.78 -10.51
CA GLY A 83 -12.35 -7.08 -9.74
C GLY A 83 -11.88 -5.89 -8.92
N GLU A 84 -10.86 -6.08 -8.09
CA GLU A 84 -10.30 -5.02 -7.23
C GLU A 84 -9.80 -3.81 -8.03
N LEU A 85 -9.16 -4.01 -9.20
CA LEU A 85 -8.73 -2.87 -10.04
C LEU A 85 -9.90 -2.06 -10.61
N ASP A 86 -11.02 -2.73 -10.91
CA ASP A 86 -12.20 -2.06 -11.43
C ASP A 86 -12.86 -1.24 -10.30
N VAL A 87 -12.88 -1.76 -9.07
CA VAL A 87 -13.32 -1.01 -7.87
C VAL A 87 -12.46 0.24 -7.65
N ILE A 88 -11.12 0.11 -7.72
CA ILE A 88 -10.21 1.26 -7.59
C ILE A 88 -10.49 2.31 -8.66
N GLU A 89 -10.80 1.89 -9.89
CA GLU A 89 -11.15 2.81 -10.97
C GLU A 89 -12.48 3.56 -10.69
N TYR A 90 -13.51 2.88 -10.19
CA TYR A 90 -14.75 3.54 -9.76
C TYR A 90 -14.52 4.52 -8.61
N VAL A 91 -13.66 4.19 -7.64
CA VAL A 91 -13.28 5.11 -6.56
C VAL A 91 -12.60 6.37 -7.10
N LYS A 92 -11.71 6.23 -8.09
CA LYS A 92 -11.06 7.38 -8.75
C LYS A 92 -12.06 8.26 -9.48
N GLN A 93 -12.97 7.66 -10.25
CA GLN A 93 -14.00 8.40 -10.99
C GLN A 93 -14.92 9.15 -10.01
N ARG A 94 -15.33 8.48 -8.93
CA ARG A 94 -16.12 9.10 -7.87
C ARG A 94 -15.39 10.27 -7.21
N SER A 95 -14.10 10.10 -6.92
CA SER A 95 -13.22 11.14 -6.38
C SER A 95 -13.03 12.31 -7.35
N ALA A 96 -13.12 12.08 -8.66
CA ALA A 96 -13.01 13.11 -9.69
C ALA A 96 -14.33 13.90 -9.90
N GLY A 97 -15.38 13.57 -9.13
CA GLY A 97 -16.67 14.27 -9.16
C GLY A 97 -17.78 13.55 -9.91
N ASP A 98 -17.61 12.28 -10.26
CA ASP A 98 -18.70 11.48 -10.84
C ASP A 98 -19.70 11.06 -9.75
N ASP A 99 -20.75 11.85 -9.58
CA ASP A 99 -21.81 11.61 -8.60
C ASP A 99 -22.81 10.52 -9.02
N THR A 100 -22.64 9.90 -10.20
CA THR A 100 -23.45 8.72 -10.60
C THR A 100 -22.97 7.43 -9.91
N ILE A 101 -21.79 7.48 -9.29
CA ILE A 101 -21.15 6.33 -8.64
C ILE A 101 -21.40 6.39 -7.12
N LEU A 102 -21.83 5.27 -6.55
CA LEU A 102 -21.94 5.07 -5.10
C LEU A 102 -21.10 3.85 -4.69
N VAL A 103 -20.10 4.06 -3.85
CA VAL A 103 -19.26 3.00 -3.28
C VAL A 103 -19.70 2.74 -1.86
N ILE A 104 -20.09 1.49 -1.57
CA ILE A 104 -20.58 1.07 -0.25
C ILE A 104 -19.69 -0.05 0.27
N ASP A 105 -19.13 0.15 1.46
CA ASP A 105 -18.55 -0.94 2.23
C ASP A 105 -19.67 -1.66 2.99
N THR A 106 -19.95 -2.91 2.62
CA THR A 106 -21.03 -3.71 3.23
C THR A 106 -20.54 -4.54 4.41
N ARG A 107 -19.28 -4.40 4.85
CA ARG A 107 -18.76 -5.15 6.00
C ARG A 107 -19.47 -4.72 7.28
N THR A 108 -19.80 -5.70 8.12
CA THR A 108 -20.35 -5.44 9.46
C THR A 108 -19.23 -5.16 10.46
N PRO A 109 -19.49 -4.49 11.60
CA PRO A 109 -18.45 -4.19 12.59
C PRO A 109 -17.67 -5.41 13.11
N ASN A 110 -18.29 -6.60 13.08
CA ASN A 110 -17.66 -7.86 13.52
C ASN A 110 -16.99 -8.63 12.37
N TRP A 111 -16.74 -7.99 11.23
CA TRP A 111 -16.05 -8.65 10.13
C TRP A 111 -14.61 -8.98 10.55
N PRO A 112 -14.19 -10.26 10.51
CA PRO A 112 -12.82 -10.61 10.85
C PRO A 112 -11.89 -10.02 9.79
N VAL A 113 -10.98 -9.16 10.25
CA VAL A 113 -9.76 -8.78 9.52
C VAL A 113 -8.69 -9.85 9.78
#